data_AF-A0A2N8R963-F1
#
_entry.id   AF-A0A2N8R963-F1
#
_cell.length_a   1.000
_cell.length_b   1.000
_cell.length_c   1.000
_cell.angle_alpha   90.00
_cell.angle_beta   90.00
_cell.angle_gamma   90.00
#
_symmetry.space_group_name_H-M   'P 1'
#
loop_
_entity.id
_entity.type
_entity.pdbx_description
1 polymer ?
#
loop_
_entity_poly.entity_id
_entity_poly.type
_entity_poly.pdbx_seq_one_letter_code
_entity_poly.pdbx_strand_id
1 'polypeptide(L)'
;MATVTQERVHAAADAIEAAGGRVSVRAVRDHMGGGSPNQITTFLAAWRAKKPVVAAAEIPVDPRIGQLIAEQVRVAAGEAAKRADERATEAEDTLALCQQENTELAEQLADLTSALEDVRAQREQQAGTITELREDLARTRQEALEEIEAADAKADREREAAETARQALARAELRLEALPRLEAEVERLRTALEEAQSGRQVAEQQAAVATAKLEAAAQRVTAAEERERDARQQANKALEAAEKASGEAHQAQVSLQATQARLESASRELETAQASAAEAKAELKEIRAELKKPAAKPAAKKGEGN
;
A
#
# COMPACT_ATOMS: atom_id res chain seq x y z
N MET A 1 113.49 0.85 -53.84
CA MET A 1 113.58 -0.55 -53.37
C MET A 1 114.93 -1.11 -53.78
N ALA A 2 115.59 -1.94 -52.98
CA ALA A 2 116.88 -2.53 -53.35
C ALA A 2 116.68 -3.73 -54.28
N THR A 3 117.40 -3.77 -55.40
CA THR A 3 117.42 -4.92 -56.31
C THR A 3 118.29 -6.05 -55.77
N VAL A 4 117.80 -7.29 -55.85
CA VAL A 4 118.54 -8.49 -55.46
C VAL A 4 119.40 -8.93 -56.64
N THR A 5 120.72 -8.90 -56.49
CA THR A 5 121.69 -9.38 -57.48
C THR A 5 122.42 -10.62 -56.96
N GLN A 6 122.88 -11.48 -57.88
CA GLN A 6 123.56 -12.74 -57.54
C GLN A 6 124.79 -12.52 -56.65
N GLU A 7 125.62 -11.53 -56.99
CA GLU A 7 126.85 -11.20 -56.25
C GLU A 7 126.56 -10.81 -54.80
N ARG A 8 125.49 -10.05 -54.53
CA ARG A 8 125.09 -9.69 -53.16
C ARG A 8 124.57 -10.88 -52.37
N VAL A 9 123.88 -11.83 -53.02
CA VAL A 9 123.45 -13.09 -52.37
C VAL A 9 124.64 -14.00 -52.09
N HIS A 10 125.62 -14.06 -52.98
CA HIS A 10 126.83 -14.89 -52.82
C HIS A 10 127.71 -14.32 -51.71
N ALA A 11 128.06 -13.03 -51.76
CA ALA A 11 128.83 -12.36 -50.72
C ALA A 11 128.16 -12.41 -49.33
N ALA A 12 126.83 -12.29 -49.25
CA ALA A 12 126.10 -12.46 -47.99
C ALA A 12 126.12 -13.92 -47.48
N ALA A 13 126.09 -14.92 -48.37
CA ALA A 13 126.23 -16.32 -47.99
C ALA A 13 127.65 -16.63 -47.48
N ASP A 14 128.68 -16.15 -48.18
CA ASP A 14 130.09 -16.28 -47.78
C ASP A 14 130.35 -15.59 -46.43
N ALA A 15 129.80 -14.39 -46.21
CA ALA A 15 129.94 -13.66 -44.94
C ALA A 15 129.25 -14.36 -43.77
N ILE A 16 128.06 -14.94 -43.97
CA ILE A 16 127.35 -15.73 -42.94
C ILE A 16 128.13 -17.00 -42.61
N GLU A 17 128.69 -17.69 -43.61
CA GLU A 17 129.46 -18.92 -43.39
C GLU A 17 130.82 -18.67 -42.74
N ALA A 18 131.52 -17.58 -43.11
CA ALA A 18 132.75 -17.14 -42.46
C ALA A 18 132.54 -16.76 -40.98
N ALA A 19 131.32 -16.34 -40.61
CA ALA A 19 130.90 -16.14 -39.23
C ALA A 19 130.40 -17.44 -38.53
N GLY A 20 130.56 -18.61 -39.14
CA GLY A 20 130.09 -19.90 -38.62
C GLY A 20 128.56 -20.09 -38.65
N GLY A 21 127.82 -19.18 -39.30
CA GLY A 21 126.36 -19.17 -39.32
C GLY A 21 125.74 -20.14 -40.32
N ARG A 22 124.56 -20.69 -39.99
CA ARG A 22 123.81 -21.58 -40.89
C ARG A 22 123.20 -20.80 -42.06
N VAL A 23 123.89 -20.80 -43.20
CA VAL A 23 123.46 -20.17 -44.46
C VAL A 23 122.08 -20.68 -44.90
N SER A 24 121.07 -19.83 -44.71
CA SER A 24 119.66 -20.09 -45.01
C SER A 24 119.03 -18.90 -45.73
N VAL A 25 117.94 -19.12 -46.47
CA VAL A 25 117.25 -18.06 -47.23
C VAL A 25 116.82 -16.91 -46.31
N ARG A 26 116.39 -17.21 -45.08
CA ARG A 26 116.07 -16.22 -44.04
C ARG A 26 117.32 -15.45 -43.61
N ALA A 27 118.37 -16.15 -43.18
CA ALA A 27 119.61 -15.48 -42.71
C ALA A 27 120.22 -14.56 -43.79
N VAL A 28 120.24 -14.99 -45.06
CA VAL A 28 120.75 -14.19 -46.18
C VAL A 28 119.86 -12.97 -46.46
N ARG A 29 118.52 -13.14 -46.49
CA ARG A 29 117.58 -12.02 -46.65
C ARG A 29 117.74 -10.99 -45.52
N ASP A 30 117.87 -11.47 -44.29
CA ASP A 30 117.92 -10.63 -43.10
C ASP A 30 119.29 -9.90 -43.03
N HIS A 31 120.40 -10.55 -43.41
CA HIS A 31 121.72 -9.92 -43.57
C HIS A 31 121.78 -8.90 -44.74
N MET A 32 121.04 -9.13 -45.83
CA MET A 32 120.94 -8.18 -46.95
C MET A 32 119.99 -6.98 -46.67
N GLY A 33 119.27 -6.98 -45.54
CA GLY A 33 118.26 -5.96 -45.22
C GLY A 33 116.97 -6.06 -46.06
N GLY A 34 116.72 -7.20 -46.70
CA GLY A 34 115.53 -7.45 -47.51
C GLY A 34 115.80 -8.04 -48.90
N GLY A 35 114.75 -8.54 -49.54
CA GLY A 35 114.80 -9.12 -50.89
C GLY A 35 113.70 -10.18 -51.10
N SER A 36 113.44 -10.54 -52.36
CA SER A 36 112.48 -11.60 -52.71
C SER A 36 113.02 -12.98 -52.30
N PRO A 37 112.33 -13.75 -51.44
CA PRO A 37 112.80 -15.07 -51.00
C PRO A 37 113.04 -16.04 -52.16
N ASN A 38 112.26 -15.96 -53.24
CA ASN A 38 112.40 -16.83 -54.40
C ASN A 38 113.71 -16.55 -55.15
N GLN A 39 114.04 -15.28 -55.41
CA GLN A 39 115.30 -14.89 -56.06
C GLN A 39 116.52 -15.26 -55.21
N ILE A 40 116.44 -15.02 -53.89
CA ILE A 40 117.48 -15.45 -52.95
C ILE A 40 117.64 -16.97 -53.00
N THR A 41 116.55 -17.74 -53.03
CA THR A 41 116.61 -19.21 -53.11
C THR A 41 117.33 -19.69 -54.38
N THR A 42 117.03 -19.11 -55.55
CA THR A 42 117.72 -19.44 -56.82
C THR A 42 119.21 -19.15 -56.77
N PHE A 43 119.61 -17.93 -56.36
CA PHE A 43 121.02 -17.56 -56.29
C PHE A 43 121.77 -18.34 -55.20
N LEU A 44 121.12 -18.67 -54.09
CA LEU A 44 121.70 -19.45 -52.99
C LEU A 44 121.84 -20.94 -53.35
N ALA A 45 120.96 -21.49 -54.18
CA ALA A 45 121.16 -22.83 -54.76
C ALA A 45 122.38 -22.85 -55.69
N ALA A 46 122.52 -21.84 -56.56
CA ALA A 46 123.70 -21.69 -57.41
C ALA A 46 125.02 -21.44 -56.63
N TRP A 47 124.95 -20.82 -55.45
CA TRP A 47 126.09 -20.71 -54.52
C TRP A 47 126.47 -22.07 -53.94
N ARG A 48 125.51 -22.82 -53.38
CA ARG A 48 125.77 -24.17 -52.83
C ARG A 48 126.33 -25.13 -53.89
N ALA A 49 125.81 -25.07 -55.12
CA ALA A 49 126.25 -25.90 -56.24
C ALA A 49 127.70 -25.60 -56.71
N LYS A 50 128.28 -24.45 -56.36
CA LYS A 50 129.69 -24.13 -56.64
C LYS A 50 130.68 -24.67 -55.61
N LYS A 51 130.23 -25.15 -54.44
CA LYS A 51 131.13 -25.68 -53.42
C LYS A 51 131.61 -27.08 -53.78
N PRO A 52 132.90 -27.40 -53.60
CA PRO A 52 133.35 -28.78 -53.67
C PRO A 52 132.67 -29.58 -52.54
N VAL A 53 131.88 -30.59 -52.91
CA VAL A 53 131.30 -31.52 -51.95
C VAL A 53 132.42 -32.40 -51.42
N VAL A 54 132.94 -32.05 -50.25
CA VAL A 54 133.88 -32.91 -49.51
C VAL A 54 133.10 -34.14 -49.06
N ALA A 55 133.28 -35.26 -49.77
CA ALA A 55 132.78 -36.55 -49.34
C ALA A 55 133.44 -36.89 -48.00
N ALA A 56 132.65 -36.98 -46.93
CA ALA A 56 133.12 -37.50 -45.66
C ALA A 56 133.53 -38.96 -45.85
N ALA A 57 134.69 -39.35 -45.33
CA ALA A 57 135.13 -40.73 -45.41
C ALA A 57 134.15 -41.65 -44.67
N GLU A 58 133.69 -42.70 -45.33
CA GLU A 58 132.84 -43.72 -44.69
C GLU A 58 133.66 -44.44 -43.61
N ILE A 59 133.33 -44.20 -42.35
CA ILE A 59 133.90 -44.94 -41.23
C ILE A 59 133.21 -46.32 -41.23
N PRO A 60 133.94 -47.43 -41.46
CA PRO A 60 133.32 -48.75 -41.49
C PRO A 60 132.89 -49.16 -40.07
N VAL A 61 131.58 -49.14 -39.83
CA VAL A 61 130.98 -49.59 -38.56
C VAL A 61 130.99 -51.12 -38.52
N ASP A 62 131.45 -51.69 -37.40
CA ASP A 62 131.40 -53.14 -37.17
C ASP A 62 129.94 -53.65 -37.28
N PRO A 63 129.63 -54.63 -38.16
CA PRO A 63 128.30 -55.22 -38.29
C PRO A 63 127.67 -55.68 -36.96
N ARG A 64 128.49 -56.06 -35.97
CA ARG A 64 128.04 -56.44 -34.62
C ARG A 64 127.37 -55.28 -33.87
N ILE A 65 127.80 -54.04 -34.11
CA ILE A 65 127.17 -52.84 -33.55
C ILE A 65 125.76 -52.67 -34.15
N GLY A 66 125.62 -52.88 -35.47
CA GLY A 66 124.32 -52.88 -36.14
C GLY A 66 123.37 -53.95 -35.60
N GLN A 67 123.87 -55.15 -35.30
CA GLN A 67 123.10 -56.23 -34.67
C GLN A 67 122.63 -55.87 -33.26
N LEU A 68 123.51 -55.30 -32.42
CA LEU A 68 123.17 -54.87 -31.06
C LEU A 68 122.14 -53.73 -31.06
N ILE A 69 122.27 -52.77 -31.97
CA ILE A 69 121.28 -51.69 -32.15
C ILE A 69 119.93 -52.29 -32.60
N ALA A 70 119.93 -53.20 -33.57
CA ALA A 70 118.69 -53.85 -34.02
C ALA A 70 117.99 -54.62 -32.90
N GLU A 71 118.73 -55.31 -32.04
CA GLU A 71 118.16 -56.02 -30.88
C GLU A 71 117.62 -55.06 -29.81
N GLN A 72 118.38 -54.01 -29.46
CA GLN A 72 117.90 -53.01 -28.51
C GLN A 72 116.66 -52.27 -29.02
N VAL A 73 116.56 -52.03 -30.33
CA VAL A 73 115.36 -51.46 -30.99
C VAL A 73 114.19 -52.44 -30.94
N ARG A 74 114.39 -53.75 -31.12
CA ARG A 74 113.33 -54.76 -30.94
C ARG A 74 112.78 -54.76 -29.52
N VAL A 75 113.66 -54.75 -28.51
CA VAL A 75 113.25 -54.72 -27.09
C VAL A 75 112.48 -53.43 -26.79
N ALA A 76 113.02 -52.27 -27.16
CA ALA A 76 112.35 -50.98 -26.94
C ALA A 76 111.01 -50.86 -27.69
N ALA A 77 110.91 -51.41 -28.91
CA ALA A 77 109.66 -51.46 -29.66
C ALA A 77 108.64 -52.42 -29.03
N GLY A 78 109.08 -53.57 -28.52
CA GLY A 78 108.22 -54.53 -27.82
C GLY A 78 107.68 -53.98 -26.50
N GLU A 79 108.49 -53.23 -25.74
CA GLU A 79 108.00 -52.51 -24.56
C GLU A 79 107.06 -51.34 -24.93
N ALA A 80 107.34 -50.62 -26.01
CA ALA A 80 106.50 -49.52 -26.47
C ALA A 80 105.15 -50.01 -27.02
N ALA A 81 105.12 -51.19 -27.63
CA ALA A 81 103.90 -51.89 -28.04
C ALA A 81 103.08 -52.30 -26.82
N LYS A 82 103.66 -53.01 -25.84
CA LYS A 82 102.97 -53.33 -24.57
C LYS A 82 102.41 -52.09 -23.88
N ARG A 83 103.21 -51.03 -23.76
CA ARG A 83 102.79 -49.73 -23.21
C ARG A 83 101.82 -48.96 -24.11
N ALA A 84 101.50 -49.42 -25.32
CA ALA A 84 100.41 -48.91 -26.15
C ALA A 84 99.16 -49.77 -25.97
N ASP A 85 99.30 -51.09 -25.94
CA ASP A 85 98.24 -52.07 -25.70
C ASP A 85 97.62 -51.86 -24.31
N GLU A 86 98.45 -51.72 -23.26
CA GLU A 86 98.03 -51.40 -21.87
C GLU A 86 97.17 -50.13 -21.82
N ARG A 87 97.61 -49.03 -22.46
CA ARG A 87 96.85 -47.77 -22.52
C ARG A 87 95.61 -47.84 -23.43
N ALA A 88 95.58 -48.75 -24.39
CA ALA A 88 94.40 -48.99 -25.21
C ALA A 88 93.33 -49.71 -24.37
N THR A 89 93.71 -50.75 -23.62
CA THR A 89 92.82 -51.44 -22.67
C THR A 89 92.32 -50.48 -21.59
N GLU A 90 93.18 -49.68 -20.96
CA GLU A 90 92.76 -48.66 -19.98
C GLU A 90 91.74 -47.66 -20.56
N ALA A 91 91.90 -47.27 -21.84
CA ALA A 91 90.97 -46.37 -22.52
C ALA A 91 89.66 -47.04 -22.94
N GLU A 92 89.70 -48.33 -23.31
CA GLU A 92 88.51 -49.14 -23.62
C GLU A 92 87.69 -49.43 -22.36
N ASP A 93 88.34 -49.81 -21.25
CA ASP A 93 87.70 -49.98 -19.94
C ASP A 93 87.06 -48.67 -19.44
N THR A 94 87.78 -47.54 -19.57
CA THR A 94 87.24 -46.21 -19.23
C THR A 94 86.05 -45.84 -20.10
N LEU A 95 86.10 -46.13 -21.41
CA LEU A 95 85.01 -45.87 -22.35
C LEU A 95 83.79 -46.75 -22.03
N ALA A 96 84.00 -48.02 -21.66
CA ALA A 96 82.93 -48.93 -21.26
C ALA A 96 82.23 -48.46 -19.97
N LEU A 97 83.00 -48.03 -18.96
CA LEU A 97 82.45 -47.43 -17.73
C LEU A 97 81.62 -46.18 -18.04
N CYS A 98 82.17 -45.23 -18.80
CA CYS A 98 81.41 -44.03 -19.17
C CYS A 98 80.19 -44.32 -20.05
N GLN A 99 80.20 -45.39 -20.85
CA GLN A 99 79.00 -45.84 -21.58
C GLN A 99 77.93 -46.37 -20.62
N GLN A 100 78.31 -47.19 -19.63
CA GLN A 100 77.40 -47.68 -18.59
C GLN A 100 76.79 -46.51 -17.78
N GLU A 101 77.63 -45.57 -17.31
CA GLU A 101 77.17 -44.37 -16.59
C GLU A 101 76.17 -43.54 -17.42
N ASN A 102 76.42 -43.39 -18.73
CA ASN A 102 75.48 -42.69 -19.62
C ASN A 102 74.17 -43.45 -19.81
N THR A 103 74.16 -44.79 -19.84
CA THR A 103 72.91 -45.57 -19.88
C THR A 103 72.13 -45.46 -18.58
N GLU A 104 72.79 -45.60 -17.42
CA GLU A 104 72.13 -45.46 -16.11
C GLU A 104 71.55 -44.05 -15.90
N LEU A 105 72.25 -43.01 -16.34
CA LEU A 105 71.74 -41.63 -16.31
C LEU A 105 70.60 -41.40 -17.31
N ALA A 106 70.61 -42.04 -18.48
CA ALA A 106 69.53 -41.95 -19.45
C ALA A 106 68.24 -42.61 -18.94
N GLU A 107 68.35 -43.76 -18.27
CA GLU A 107 67.22 -44.43 -17.60
C GLU A 107 66.67 -43.58 -16.46
N GLN A 108 67.52 -43.05 -15.58
CA GLN A 108 67.11 -42.14 -14.49
C GLN A 108 66.42 -40.87 -15.02
N LEU A 109 66.89 -40.31 -16.14
CA LEU A 109 66.26 -39.15 -16.79
C LEU A 109 64.89 -39.50 -17.39
N ALA A 110 64.72 -40.71 -17.94
CA ALA A 110 63.43 -41.17 -18.44
C ALA A 110 62.41 -41.34 -17.30
N ASP A 111 62.80 -42.02 -16.21
CA ASP A 111 61.96 -42.21 -15.02
C ASP A 111 61.56 -40.88 -14.38
N LEU A 112 62.52 -39.97 -14.19
CA LEU A 112 62.28 -38.63 -13.65
C LEU A 112 61.37 -37.78 -14.56
N THR A 113 61.47 -37.95 -15.88
CA THR A 113 60.58 -37.27 -16.84
C THR A 113 59.16 -37.82 -16.74
N SER A 114 58.99 -39.15 -16.72
CA SER A 114 57.68 -39.78 -16.56
C SER A 114 56.99 -39.34 -15.27
N ALA A 115 57.68 -39.43 -14.13
CA ALA A 115 57.14 -39.04 -12.83
C ALA A 115 56.76 -37.53 -12.78
N LEU A 116 57.50 -36.69 -13.49
CA LEU A 116 57.23 -35.26 -13.61
C LEU A 116 56.04 -34.96 -14.54
N GLU A 117 55.80 -35.79 -15.56
CA GLU A 117 54.59 -35.72 -16.40
C GLU A 117 53.34 -36.22 -15.63
N ASP A 118 53.46 -37.31 -14.86
CA ASP A 118 52.40 -37.80 -13.97
C ASP A 118 51.98 -36.73 -12.94
N VAL A 119 52.95 -36.09 -12.27
CA VAL A 119 52.67 -35.01 -11.29
C VAL A 119 52.06 -33.79 -11.97
N ARG A 120 52.41 -33.47 -13.22
CA ARG A 120 51.76 -32.42 -14.01
C ARG A 120 50.30 -32.78 -14.34
N ALA A 121 50.04 -34.00 -14.78
CA ALA A 121 48.69 -34.47 -15.08
C ALA A 121 47.79 -34.46 -13.83
N GLN A 122 48.30 -34.95 -12.69
CA GLN A 122 47.60 -34.90 -11.41
C GLN A 122 47.31 -33.46 -10.96
N ARG A 123 48.27 -32.54 -11.12
CA ARG A 123 48.09 -31.11 -10.81
C ARG A 123 47.00 -30.47 -11.68
N GLU A 124 46.95 -30.80 -12.97
CA GLU A 124 45.94 -30.25 -13.88
C GLU A 124 44.54 -30.82 -13.56
N GLN A 125 44.43 -32.12 -13.26
CA GLN A 125 43.19 -32.74 -12.78
C GLN A 125 42.70 -32.11 -11.45
N GLN A 126 43.62 -31.81 -10.53
CA GLN A 126 43.29 -31.10 -9.29
C GLN A 126 42.87 -29.65 -9.55
N ALA A 127 43.48 -28.96 -10.51
CA ALA A 127 43.06 -27.61 -10.90
C ALA A 127 41.66 -27.59 -11.53
N GLY A 128 41.32 -28.60 -12.35
CA GLY A 128 39.98 -28.84 -12.88
C GLY A 128 38.95 -29.03 -11.76
N THR A 129 39.13 -30.03 -10.92
CA THR A 129 38.17 -30.33 -9.83
C THR A 129 38.04 -29.21 -8.79
N ILE A 130 39.11 -28.45 -8.51
CA ILE A 130 39.04 -27.23 -7.68
C ILE A 130 38.21 -26.13 -8.37
N THR A 131 38.17 -26.07 -9.70
CA THR A 131 37.37 -25.11 -10.45
C THR A 131 35.89 -25.53 -10.46
N GLU A 132 35.60 -26.78 -10.80
CA GLU A 132 34.25 -27.37 -10.73
C GLU A 132 33.62 -27.19 -9.34
N LEU A 133 34.33 -27.54 -8.27
CA LEU A 133 33.87 -27.37 -6.88
C LEU A 133 33.68 -25.91 -6.47
N ARG A 134 34.34 -24.94 -7.13
CA ARG A 134 34.12 -23.50 -6.88
C ARG A 134 32.88 -23.00 -7.60
N GLU A 135 32.61 -23.48 -8.81
CA GLU A 135 31.40 -23.15 -9.56
C GLU A 135 30.15 -23.74 -8.89
N ASP A 136 30.23 -25.00 -8.42
CA ASP A 136 29.19 -25.64 -7.62
C ASP A 136 28.96 -24.92 -6.28
N LEU A 137 30.03 -24.50 -5.58
CA LEU A 137 29.93 -23.73 -4.35
C LEU A 137 29.36 -22.31 -4.59
N ALA A 138 29.60 -21.71 -5.75
CA ALA A 138 29.01 -20.42 -6.11
C ALA A 138 27.52 -20.57 -6.43
N ARG A 139 27.16 -21.57 -7.24
CA ARG A 139 25.78 -21.92 -7.60
C ARG A 139 24.92 -22.25 -6.37
N THR A 140 25.36 -23.18 -5.53
CA THR A 140 24.61 -23.56 -4.31
C THR A 140 24.48 -22.42 -3.30
N ARG A 141 25.42 -21.47 -3.26
CA ARG A 141 25.27 -20.23 -2.49
C ARG A 141 24.26 -19.26 -3.07
N GLN A 142 24.19 -19.14 -4.39
CA GLN A 142 23.17 -18.31 -5.04
C GLN A 142 21.77 -18.93 -4.82
N GLU A 143 21.61 -20.23 -5.07
CA GLU A 143 20.36 -20.97 -4.84
C GLU A 143 19.88 -20.81 -3.37
N ALA A 144 20.79 -20.90 -2.39
CA ALA A 144 20.45 -20.70 -0.98
C ALA A 144 20.09 -19.25 -0.62
N LEU A 145 20.69 -18.24 -1.28
CA LEU A 145 20.31 -16.84 -1.10
C LEU A 145 18.93 -16.55 -1.69
N GLU A 146 18.64 -17.08 -2.89
CA GLU A 146 17.32 -16.97 -3.52
C GLU A 146 16.22 -17.67 -2.70
N GLU A 147 16.52 -18.82 -2.07
CA GLU A 147 15.59 -19.48 -1.14
C GLU A 147 15.35 -18.66 0.14
N ILE A 148 16.40 -18.04 0.71
CA ILE A 148 16.26 -17.15 1.88
C ILE A 148 15.41 -15.91 1.55
N GLU A 149 15.69 -15.23 0.43
CA GLU A 149 14.89 -14.07 0.00
C GLU A 149 13.42 -14.45 -0.25
N ALA A 150 13.16 -15.61 -0.85
CA ALA A 150 11.81 -16.13 -1.05
C ALA A 150 11.10 -16.49 0.29
N ALA A 151 11.84 -17.02 1.26
CA ALA A 151 11.33 -17.36 2.58
C ALA A 151 10.99 -16.11 3.41
N ASP A 152 11.87 -15.10 3.45
CA ASP A 152 11.62 -13.83 4.14
C ASP A 152 10.45 -13.06 3.49
N ALA A 153 10.43 -12.97 2.15
CA ALA A 153 9.33 -12.35 1.42
C ALA A 153 7.98 -13.08 1.59
N LYS A 154 7.99 -14.37 1.98
CA LYS A 154 6.79 -15.10 2.41
C LYS A 154 6.44 -14.79 3.87
N ALA A 155 7.42 -14.81 4.77
CA ALA A 155 7.23 -14.55 6.19
C ALA A 155 6.66 -13.14 6.45
N ASP A 156 7.09 -12.12 5.71
CA ASP A 156 6.55 -10.77 5.83
C ASP A 156 5.10 -10.65 5.35
N ARG A 157 4.72 -11.32 4.24
CA ARG A 157 3.31 -11.38 3.82
C ARG A 157 2.44 -12.09 4.84
N GLU A 158 2.95 -13.15 5.48
CA GLU A 158 2.24 -13.85 6.57
C GLU A 158 2.12 -12.97 7.83
N ARG A 159 3.14 -12.16 8.15
CA ARG A 159 3.08 -11.15 9.23
C ARG A 159 2.05 -10.05 8.93
N GLU A 160 2.05 -9.47 7.73
CA GLU A 160 1.09 -8.44 7.31
C GLU A 160 -0.35 -8.97 7.31
N ALA A 161 -0.56 -10.20 6.83
CA ALA A 161 -1.87 -10.86 6.87
C ALA A 161 -2.33 -11.13 8.31
N ALA A 162 -1.43 -11.59 9.19
CA ALA A 162 -1.72 -11.83 10.60
C ALA A 162 -2.05 -10.55 11.36
N GLU A 163 -1.32 -9.45 11.13
CA GLU A 163 -1.63 -8.14 11.72
C GLU A 163 -2.94 -7.55 11.19
N THR A 164 -3.22 -7.71 9.90
CA THR A 164 -4.51 -7.32 9.32
C THR A 164 -5.66 -8.10 9.94
N ALA A 165 -5.49 -9.42 10.14
CA ALA A 165 -6.46 -10.28 10.81
C ALA A 165 -6.66 -9.91 12.30
N ARG A 166 -5.57 -9.63 13.03
CA ARG A 166 -5.61 -9.15 14.43
C ARG A 166 -6.37 -7.83 14.56
N GLN A 167 -6.10 -6.87 13.68
CA GLN A 167 -6.82 -5.59 13.65
C GLN A 167 -8.30 -5.76 13.26
N ALA A 168 -8.62 -6.68 12.35
CA ALA A 168 -10.00 -7.00 12.00
C ALA A 168 -10.75 -7.65 13.18
N LEU A 169 -10.11 -8.58 13.90
CA LEU A 169 -10.63 -9.23 15.09
C LEU A 169 -10.90 -8.22 16.21
N ALA A 170 -9.91 -7.41 16.60
CA ALA A 170 -10.09 -6.39 17.65
C ALA A 170 -11.20 -5.36 17.31
N ARG A 171 -11.38 -5.02 16.03
CA ARG A 171 -12.50 -4.19 15.57
C ARG A 171 -13.85 -4.91 15.59
N ALA A 172 -13.89 -6.23 15.49
CA ALA A 172 -15.09 -7.03 15.66
C ALA A 172 -15.44 -7.20 17.15
N GLU A 173 -14.46 -7.49 18.00
CA GLU A 173 -14.60 -7.60 19.45
C GLU A 173 -15.17 -6.31 20.05
N LEU A 174 -14.58 -5.15 19.74
CA LEU A 174 -15.09 -3.83 20.18
C LEU A 174 -16.52 -3.53 19.69
N ARG A 175 -16.95 -4.09 18.55
CA ARG A 175 -18.33 -3.98 18.06
C ARG A 175 -19.28 -4.91 18.81
N LEU A 176 -18.82 -6.10 19.21
CA LEU A 176 -19.59 -7.03 20.05
C LEU A 176 -19.76 -6.48 21.47
N GLU A 177 -18.71 -5.89 22.05
CA GLU A 177 -18.78 -5.18 23.34
C GLU A 177 -19.79 -4.01 23.35
N ALA A 178 -20.04 -3.41 22.18
CA ALA A 178 -21.03 -2.34 22.03
C ALA A 178 -22.49 -2.86 21.94
N LEU A 179 -22.73 -4.15 21.64
CA LEU A 179 -24.08 -4.68 21.45
C LEU A 179 -24.99 -4.54 22.69
N PRO A 180 -24.58 -4.90 23.92
CA PRO A 180 -25.46 -4.80 25.10
C PRO A 180 -25.96 -3.38 25.38
N ARG A 181 -25.16 -2.37 25.01
CA ARG A 181 -25.56 -0.96 25.11
C ARG A 181 -26.59 -0.57 24.04
N LEU A 182 -26.47 -1.09 22.82
CA LEU A 182 -27.43 -0.88 21.75
C LEU A 182 -28.75 -1.61 22.05
N GLU A 183 -28.69 -2.84 22.56
CA GLU A 183 -29.84 -3.61 23.01
C GLU A 183 -30.58 -2.90 24.15
N ALA A 184 -29.86 -2.43 25.18
CA ALA A 184 -30.47 -1.66 26.28
C ALA A 184 -31.12 -0.35 25.80
N GLU A 185 -30.54 0.36 24.83
CA GLU A 185 -31.15 1.56 24.25
C GLU A 185 -32.37 1.23 23.38
N VAL A 186 -32.36 0.11 22.64
CA VAL A 186 -33.53 -0.38 21.90
C VAL A 186 -34.69 -0.70 22.84
N GLU A 187 -34.45 -1.39 23.95
CA GLU A 187 -35.49 -1.64 24.97
C GLU A 187 -35.98 -0.33 25.62
N ARG A 188 -35.07 0.58 25.97
CA ARG A 188 -35.43 1.90 26.51
C ARG A 188 -36.33 2.69 25.55
N LEU A 189 -36.03 2.65 24.25
CA LEU A 189 -36.83 3.30 23.21
C LEU A 189 -38.17 2.58 22.95
N ARG A 190 -38.25 1.26 23.13
CA ARG A 190 -39.52 0.50 23.11
C ARG A 190 -40.43 0.92 24.25
N THR A 191 -39.95 0.92 25.49
CA THR A 191 -40.74 1.37 26.65
C THR A 191 -41.19 2.82 26.50
N ALA A 192 -40.30 3.73 26.11
CA ALA A 192 -40.66 5.13 25.89
C ALA A 192 -41.70 5.32 24.75
N LEU A 193 -41.69 4.46 23.74
CA LEU A 193 -42.70 4.47 22.67
C LEU A 193 -44.07 3.94 23.16
N GLU A 194 -44.09 2.91 24.00
CA GLU A 194 -45.33 2.38 24.61
C GLU A 194 -45.94 3.37 25.62
N GLU A 195 -45.12 4.04 26.43
CA GLU A 195 -45.52 5.16 27.29
C GLU A 195 -46.07 6.33 26.47
N ALA A 196 -45.41 6.71 25.37
CA ALA A 196 -45.89 7.76 24.48
C ALA A 196 -47.21 7.38 23.79
N GLN A 197 -47.38 6.13 23.34
CA GLN A 197 -48.61 5.65 22.70
C GLN A 197 -49.79 5.59 23.68
N SER A 198 -49.58 5.04 24.88
CA SER A 198 -50.62 4.97 25.92
C SER A 198 -51.00 6.36 26.43
N GLY A 199 -50.01 7.25 26.63
CA GLY A 199 -50.25 8.67 26.93
C GLY A 199 -51.05 9.39 25.83
N ARG A 200 -50.74 9.12 24.56
CA ARG A 200 -51.50 9.64 23.41
C ARG A 200 -52.95 9.12 23.41
N GLN A 201 -53.15 7.83 23.68
CA GLN A 201 -54.48 7.23 23.75
C GLN A 201 -55.34 7.82 24.89
N VAL A 202 -54.74 8.08 26.06
CA VAL A 202 -55.42 8.76 27.17
C VAL A 202 -55.78 10.20 26.80
N ALA A 203 -54.88 10.93 26.14
CA ALA A 203 -55.15 12.28 25.66
C ALA A 203 -56.25 12.32 24.59
N GLU A 204 -56.26 11.37 23.65
CA GLU A 204 -57.33 11.19 22.64
C GLU A 204 -58.69 10.91 23.29
N GLN A 205 -58.75 10.03 24.29
CA GLN A 205 -59.96 9.74 25.06
C GLN A 205 -60.46 10.98 25.83
N GLN A 206 -59.56 11.71 26.50
CA GLN A 206 -59.91 12.94 27.22
C GLN A 206 -60.42 14.03 26.26
N ALA A 207 -59.80 14.18 25.10
CA ALA A 207 -60.25 15.10 24.05
C ALA A 207 -61.64 14.72 23.52
N ALA A 208 -61.88 13.45 23.20
CA ALA A 208 -63.19 12.97 22.75
C ALA A 208 -64.30 13.21 23.80
N VAL A 209 -64.02 12.94 25.08
CA VAL A 209 -64.94 13.22 26.19
C VAL A 209 -65.16 14.73 26.40
N ALA A 210 -64.15 15.57 26.17
CA ALA A 210 -64.30 17.02 26.22
C ALA A 210 -65.18 17.54 25.07
N THR A 211 -64.98 17.06 23.84
CA THR A 211 -65.81 17.38 22.68
C THR A 211 -67.26 16.97 22.90
N ALA A 212 -67.52 15.72 23.32
CA ALA A 212 -68.89 15.26 23.61
C ALA A 212 -69.58 16.06 24.73
N LYS A 213 -68.82 16.53 25.74
CA LYS A 213 -69.33 17.45 26.78
C LYS A 213 -69.63 18.84 26.23
N LEU A 214 -68.81 19.35 25.31
CA LEU A 214 -69.03 20.64 24.64
C LEU A 214 -70.29 20.59 23.76
N GLU A 215 -70.46 19.53 22.97
CA GLU A 215 -71.65 19.28 22.15
C GLU A 215 -72.91 19.16 23.02
N ALA A 216 -72.86 18.37 24.10
CA ALA A 216 -73.98 18.26 25.04
C ALA A 216 -74.28 19.56 25.79
N ALA A 217 -73.28 20.43 26.02
CA ALA A 217 -73.49 21.76 26.56
C ALA A 217 -74.14 22.70 25.52
N ALA A 218 -73.67 22.69 24.26
CA ALA A 218 -74.27 23.45 23.18
C ALA A 218 -75.73 23.06 22.94
N GLN A 219 -76.05 21.76 22.90
CA GLN A 219 -77.43 21.26 22.81
C GLN A 219 -78.31 21.71 23.98
N ARG A 220 -77.76 21.82 25.19
CA ARG A 220 -78.48 22.36 26.37
C ARG A 220 -78.70 23.86 26.27
N VAL A 221 -77.77 24.60 25.68
CA VAL A 221 -77.90 26.04 25.41
C VAL A 221 -78.97 26.27 24.36
N THR A 222 -78.90 25.64 23.18
CA THR A 222 -79.92 25.81 22.14
C THR A 222 -81.31 25.40 22.63
N ALA A 223 -81.42 24.25 23.32
CA ALA A 223 -82.70 23.83 23.92
C ALA A 223 -83.15 24.73 25.09
N ALA A 224 -82.28 25.58 25.66
CA ALA A 224 -82.67 26.60 26.64
C ALA A 224 -83.09 27.91 25.95
N GLU A 225 -82.40 28.32 24.89
CA GLU A 225 -82.78 29.46 24.02
C GLU A 225 -84.15 29.23 23.35
N GLU A 226 -84.44 28.00 22.90
CA GLU A 226 -85.76 27.60 22.40
C GLU A 226 -86.84 27.73 23.49
N ARG A 227 -86.60 27.19 24.70
CA ARG A 227 -87.53 27.31 25.82
C ARG A 227 -87.71 28.76 26.29
N GLU A 228 -86.66 29.58 26.24
CA GLU A 228 -86.76 31.01 26.55
C GLU A 228 -87.56 31.75 25.47
N ARG A 229 -87.35 31.43 24.20
CA ARG A 229 -88.10 31.98 23.07
C ARG A 229 -89.60 31.62 23.15
N ASP A 230 -89.92 30.40 23.52
CA ASP A 230 -91.30 29.96 23.74
C ASP A 230 -91.92 30.59 24.98
N ALA A 231 -91.17 30.68 26.09
CA ALA A 231 -91.62 31.37 27.30
C ALA A 231 -91.87 32.88 27.05
N ARG A 232 -91.00 33.55 26.29
CA ARG A 232 -91.19 34.94 25.83
C ARG A 232 -92.41 35.07 24.93
N GLN A 233 -92.66 34.13 24.01
CA GLN A 233 -93.88 34.13 23.20
C GLN A 233 -95.15 33.92 24.05
N GLN A 234 -95.11 33.05 25.05
CA GLN A 234 -96.24 32.82 25.96
C GLN A 234 -96.48 34.05 26.85
N ALA A 235 -95.42 34.67 27.37
CA ALA A 235 -95.50 35.91 28.14
C ALA A 235 -96.08 37.07 27.32
N ASN A 236 -95.65 37.24 26.07
CA ASN A 236 -96.22 38.25 25.16
C ASN A 236 -97.70 37.99 24.88
N LYS A 237 -98.10 36.73 24.60
CA LYS A 237 -99.52 36.36 24.41
C LYS A 237 -100.36 36.59 25.68
N ALA A 238 -99.78 36.36 26.86
CA ALA A 238 -100.42 36.63 28.14
C ALA A 238 -100.55 38.14 28.40
N LEU A 239 -99.57 38.96 28.00
CA LEU A 239 -99.63 40.42 27.99
C LEU A 239 -100.74 40.92 27.05
N GLU A 240 -100.76 40.49 25.79
CA GLU A 240 -101.84 40.83 24.84
C GLU A 240 -103.23 40.43 25.36
N ALA A 241 -103.34 39.28 26.04
CA ALA A 241 -104.59 38.83 26.64
C ALA A 241 -104.98 39.66 27.87
N ALA A 242 -104.02 40.07 28.70
CA ALA A 242 -104.23 40.94 29.84
C ALA A 242 -104.58 42.37 29.41
N GLU A 243 -103.98 42.89 28.34
CA GLU A 243 -104.34 44.18 27.72
C GLU A 243 -105.76 44.14 27.15
N LYS A 244 -106.14 43.07 26.44
CA LYS A 244 -107.52 42.86 25.96
C LYS A 244 -108.50 42.78 27.12
N ALA A 245 -108.23 41.95 28.13
CA ALA A 245 -109.08 41.82 29.32
C ALA A 245 -109.17 43.13 30.13
N SER A 246 -108.11 43.94 30.16
CA SER A 246 -108.10 45.27 30.78
C SER A 246 -108.94 46.27 29.97
N GLY A 247 -108.85 46.24 28.64
CA GLY A 247 -109.68 47.03 27.74
C GLY A 247 -111.17 46.65 27.82
N GLU A 248 -111.47 45.35 27.87
CA GLU A 248 -112.82 44.81 28.10
C GLU A 248 -113.34 45.19 29.49
N ALA A 249 -112.53 45.08 30.54
CA ALA A 249 -112.88 45.53 31.89
C ALA A 249 -113.10 47.05 31.96
N HIS A 250 -112.34 47.84 31.20
CA HIS A 250 -112.55 49.28 31.10
C HIS A 250 -113.84 49.62 30.33
N GLN A 251 -114.16 48.91 29.25
CA GLN A 251 -115.47 49.03 28.57
C GLN A 251 -116.63 48.56 29.46
N ALA A 252 -116.44 47.52 30.25
CA ALA A 252 -117.40 47.09 31.27
C ALA A 252 -117.58 48.15 32.36
N GLN A 253 -116.51 48.84 32.78
CA GLN A 253 -116.57 49.93 33.76
C GLN A 253 -117.27 51.17 33.19
N VAL A 254 -116.96 51.56 31.94
CA VAL A 254 -117.63 52.67 31.24
C VAL A 254 -119.10 52.36 31.00
N SER A 255 -119.46 51.13 30.62
CA SER A 255 -120.87 50.73 30.47
C SER A 255 -121.59 50.59 31.81
N LEU A 256 -120.90 50.20 32.89
CA LEU A 256 -121.44 50.24 34.26
C LEU A 256 -121.70 51.68 34.72
N GLN A 257 -120.79 52.62 34.45
CA GLN A 257 -121.03 54.05 34.71
C GLN A 257 -122.20 54.58 33.87
N ALA A 258 -122.35 54.13 32.62
CA ALA A 258 -123.48 54.51 31.77
C ALA A 258 -124.81 53.91 32.24
N THR A 259 -124.84 52.68 32.79
CA THR A 259 -126.05 52.12 33.40
C THR A 259 -126.35 52.72 34.76
N GLN A 260 -125.34 53.05 35.57
CA GLN A 260 -125.49 53.82 36.82
C GLN A 260 -126.09 55.21 36.54
N ALA A 261 -125.56 55.96 35.58
CA ALA A 261 -126.10 57.27 35.19
C ALA A 261 -127.54 57.18 34.65
N ARG A 262 -127.88 56.11 33.90
CA ARG A 262 -129.27 55.83 33.49
C ARG A 262 -130.16 55.46 34.66
N LEU A 263 -129.64 54.75 35.66
CA LEU A 263 -130.40 54.34 36.85
C LEU A 263 -130.62 55.53 37.81
N GLU A 264 -129.68 56.49 37.87
CA GLU A 264 -129.86 57.80 38.50
C GLU A 264 -130.86 58.69 37.75
N SER A 265 -130.89 58.65 36.41
CA SER A 265 -131.95 59.32 35.62
C SER A 265 -133.31 58.70 35.96
N ALA A 266 -133.41 57.38 35.86
CA ALA A 266 -134.63 56.64 36.15
C ALA A 266 -135.10 56.79 37.61
N SER A 267 -134.19 56.94 38.59
CA SER A 267 -134.57 57.21 39.97
C SER A 267 -135.11 58.64 40.16
N ARG A 268 -134.51 59.65 39.51
CA ARG A 268 -135.03 61.03 39.51
C ARG A 268 -136.39 61.11 38.80
N GLU A 269 -136.54 60.40 37.69
CA GLU A 269 -137.83 60.23 36.99
C GLU A 269 -138.86 59.57 37.93
N LEU A 270 -138.48 58.52 38.66
CA LEU A 270 -139.33 57.86 39.66
C LEU A 270 -139.70 58.79 40.83
N GLU A 271 -138.77 59.62 41.32
CA GLU A 271 -139.03 60.64 42.35
C GLU A 271 -140.04 61.69 41.86
N THR A 272 -139.89 62.19 40.62
CA THR A 272 -140.87 63.13 40.04
C THR A 272 -142.24 62.49 39.79
N ALA A 273 -142.29 61.20 39.46
CA ALA A 273 -143.53 60.43 39.37
C ALA A 273 -144.17 60.17 40.75
N GLN A 274 -143.37 60.00 41.80
CA GLN A 274 -143.88 59.90 43.18
C GLN A 274 -144.37 61.24 43.72
N ALA A 275 -143.75 62.36 43.34
CA ALA A 275 -144.22 63.70 43.68
C ALA A 275 -145.59 64.00 43.07
N SER A 276 -145.79 63.79 41.76
CA SER A 276 -147.10 63.99 41.13
C SER A 276 -148.17 62.99 41.64
N ALA A 277 -147.78 61.77 41.99
CA ALA A 277 -148.66 60.80 42.67
C ALA A 277 -148.99 61.19 44.13
N ALA A 278 -148.24 62.10 44.76
CA ALA A 278 -148.56 62.68 46.06
C ALA A 278 -149.52 63.86 45.92
N GLU A 279 -149.35 64.72 44.92
CA GLU A 279 -150.27 65.82 44.58
C GLU A 279 -151.67 65.28 44.25
N ALA A 280 -151.77 64.29 43.36
CA ALA A 280 -153.05 63.63 43.03
C ALA A 280 -153.73 62.95 44.23
N LYS A 281 -152.98 62.63 45.29
CA LYS A 281 -153.53 62.12 46.57
C LYS A 281 -153.97 63.24 47.53
N ALA A 282 -153.50 64.46 47.35
CA ALA A 282 -153.95 65.63 48.12
C ALA A 282 -155.34 66.08 47.62
N GLU A 283 -155.52 66.24 46.30
CA GLU A 283 -156.79 66.65 45.68
C GLU A 283 -157.94 65.69 46.04
N LEU A 284 -157.70 64.38 45.96
CA LEU A 284 -158.65 63.33 46.36
C LEU A 284 -159.07 63.38 47.84
N LYS A 285 -158.34 64.11 48.68
CA LYS A 285 -158.61 64.26 50.11
C LYS A 285 -159.51 65.46 50.41
N GLU A 286 -159.42 66.52 49.60
CA GLU A 286 -160.21 67.75 49.75
C GLU A 286 -161.67 67.55 49.33
N ILE A 287 -161.89 66.96 48.14
CA ILE A 287 -163.23 66.63 47.59
C ILE A 287 -164.06 65.78 48.57
N ARG A 288 -163.41 65.04 49.46
CA ARG A 288 -164.06 64.14 50.43
C ARG A 288 -164.57 64.84 51.70
N ALA A 289 -164.30 66.13 51.89
CA ALA A 289 -164.62 66.86 53.11
C ALA A 289 -166.01 67.55 53.11
N GLU A 290 -166.53 67.98 51.96
CA GLU A 290 -167.66 68.93 51.89
C GLU A 290 -169.05 68.32 52.17
N LEU A 291 -169.21 67.00 52.06
CA LEU A 291 -170.51 66.34 51.88
C LEU A 291 -171.30 66.01 53.18
N LYS A 292 -171.36 66.89 54.20
CA LYS A 292 -172.02 66.52 55.49
C LYS A 292 -172.55 67.62 56.45
N LYS A 293 -173.72 68.26 56.16
CA LYS A 293 -174.80 68.62 57.15
C LYS A 293 -176.07 69.31 56.52
N PRO A 294 -177.25 69.38 57.20
CA PRO A 294 -178.58 69.66 56.55
C PRO A 294 -179.48 70.75 57.21
N ALA A 295 -180.64 71.10 56.60
CA ALA A 295 -181.71 71.94 57.22
C ALA A 295 -183.16 71.83 56.64
N ALA A 296 -184.16 71.82 57.55
CA ALA A 296 -185.55 72.38 57.52
C ALA A 296 -186.64 72.06 56.43
N LYS A 297 -187.90 72.42 56.78
CA LYS A 297 -189.21 72.22 56.07
C LYS A 297 -190.18 73.37 56.49
N PRO A 298 -191.24 73.75 55.74
CA PRO A 298 -192.59 73.14 55.91
C PRO A 298 -193.49 73.17 54.63
N ALA A 299 -194.82 72.98 54.78
CA ALA A 299 -195.84 72.86 53.70
C ALA A 299 -196.75 74.13 53.61
N ALA A 300 -197.78 74.30 52.74
CA ALA A 300 -198.53 73.46 51.77
C ALA A 300 -199.12 74.39 50.63
N LYS A 301 -200.18 74.16 49.81
CA LYS A 301 -201.26 73.13 49.69
C LYS A 301 -202.01 73.27 48.33
N LYS A 302 -202.67 72.19 47.85
CA LYS A 302 -203.67 72.09 46.73
C LYS A 302 -203.20 72.32 45.28
N GLY A 303 -203.75 71.53 44.35
CA GLY A 303 -203.76 71.78 42.90
C GLY A 303 -203.72 70.52 42.02
N GLU A 304 -204.88 69.99 41.61
CA GLU A 304 -204.98 69.18 40.38
C GLU A 304 -204.95 70.11 39.15
N GLY A 305 -204.58 69.69 37.93
CA GLY A 305 -204.08 68.39 37.49
C GLY A 305 -204.37 68.17 35.99
N ASN A 306 -203.42 67.57 35.25
CA ASN A 306 -203.58 66.93 33.94
C ASN A 306 -202.35 66.05 33.66
#